data_AF-A0A1A8TF34-F1
#
_entry.id   AF-A0A1A8TF34-F1
#
_cell.length_a   1.000
_cell.length_b   1.000
_cell.length_c   1.000
_cell.angle_alpha   90.00
_cell.angle_beta   90.00
_cell.angle_gamma   90.00
#
_symmetry.space_group_name_H-M   'P 1'
#
loop_
_entity.id
_entity.type
_entity.pdbx_description
1 polymer ?
#
loop_
_entity_poly.entity_id
_entity_poly.type
_entity_poly.pdbx_seq_one_letter_code
_entity_poly.pdbx_strand_id
1 'polypeptide(L)' 'MQAKAAVTVRPAKGRQVRKENGQIIPKDGIDVVLTSYYRRRISDGDLIAIQSLGDK' A
#
# COMPACT_ATOMS: atom_id res chain seq x y z
N MET A 1 6.03 21.52 -5.00
CA MET A 1 5.14 20.47 -4.45
C MET A 1 5.95 19.19 -4.42
N GLN A 2 6.15 18.56 -3.25
CA GLN A 2 6.89 17.29 -3.19
C GLN A 2 6.13 16.21 -3.96
N ALA A 3 6.84 15.46 -4.82
CA ALA A 3 6.30 14.29 -5.48
C ALA A 3 5.95 13.24 -4.42
N LYS A 4 4.68 12.87 -4.35
CA LYS A 4 4.20 11.82 -3.44
C LYS A 4 4.66 10.47 -4.03
N ALA A 5 5.60 9.80 -3.37
CA ALA A 5 6.04 8.47 -3.78
C ALA A 5 4.84 7.53 -3.90
N ALA A 6 4.75 6.82 -5.03
CA ALA A 6 3.70 5.83 -5.28
C ALA A 6 4.26 4.44 -5.03
N VAL A 7 3.44 3.55 -4.48
CA VAL A 7 3.79 2.17 -4.23
C VAL A 7 2.63 1.28 -4.61
N THR A 8 2.92 0.14 -5.22
CA THR A 8 1.94 -0.92 -5.43
C THR A 8 1.95 -1.82 -4.20
N VAL A 9 0.80 -1.93 -3.53
CA VAL A 9 0.64 -2.74 -2.30
C VAL A 9 -0.45 -3.78 -2.47
N ARG A 10 -0.29 -4.93 -1.80
CA ARG A 10 -1.32 -5.97 -1.69
C ARG A 10 -1.47 -6.46 -0.26
N PRO A 11 -2.63 -6.98 0.16
CA PRO A 11 -2.80 -7.61 1.46
C PRO A 11 -1.89 -8.83 1.61
N ALA A 12 -1.34 -9.03 2.80
CA ALA A 12 -0.68 -10.28 3.15
C ALA A 12 -1.66 -11.47 3.01
N LYS A 13 -1.13 -12.66 2.76
CA LYS A 13 -1.96 -13.86 2.55
C LYS A 13 -2.86 -14.10 3.77
N GLY A 14 -4.16 -14.25 3.54
CA GLY A 14 -5.15 -14.45 4.60
C GLY A 14 -5.60 -13.17 5.32
N ARG A 15 -5.11 -11.99 4.91
CA ARG A 15 -5.55 -10.69 5.43
C ARG A 15 -6.48 -10.00 4.44
N GLN A 16 -7.38 -9.16 4.98
CA GLN A 16 -8.20 -8.23 4.22
C GLN A 16 -7.98 -6.83 4.79
N VAL A 17 -7.38 -5.96 4.00
CA VAL A 17 -7.07 -4.58 4.41
C VAL A 17 -7.94 -3.63 3.60
N ARG A 18 -8.44 -2.57 4.24
CA ARG A 18 -9.16 -1.49 3.58
C ARG A 18 -8.23 -0.31 3.33
N LYS A 19 -8.51 0.45 2.28
CA LYS A 19 -7.94 1.78 2.04
C LYS A 19 -8.48 2.78 3.05
N GLU A 20 -7.87 3.95 3.10
CA GLU A 20 -8.30 5.08 3.94
C GLU A 20 -9.75 5.52 3.64
N ASN A 21 -10.21 5.32 2.40
CA ASN A 21 -11.59 5.62 1.97
C ASN A 21 -12.59 4.47 2.27
N GLY A 22 -12.18 3.42 2.96
CA GLY A 22 -13.03 2.27 3.31
C GLY A 22 -13.15 1.19 2.22
N GLN A 23 -12.65 1.41 1.01
CA GLN A 23 -12.65 0.38 -0.04
C GLN A 23 -11.68 -0.76 0.28
N ILE A 24 -11.99 -1.98 -0.15
CA ILE A 24 -11.11 -3.13 0.02
C ILE A 24 -9.90 -3.02 -0.92
N ILE A 25 -8.72 -3.37 -0.41
CA ILE A 25 -7.52 -3.54 -1.23
C ILE A 25 -7.59 -4.91 -1.91
N PRO A 26 -7.56 -4.97 -3.25
CA PRO A 26 -7.62 -6.24 -3.98
C PRO A 26 -6.39 -7.11 -3.69
N LYS A 27 -6.56 -8.44 -3.77
CA LYS A 27 -5.49 -9.41 -3.51
C LYS A 27 -4.35 -9.33 -4.52
N ASP A 28 -4.67 -8.93 -5.75
CA ASP A 28 -3.72 -8.74 -6.84
C ASP A 28 -2.84 -7.50 -6.65
N GLY A 29 -3.23 -6.61 -5.73
CA GLY A 29 -2.52 -5.37 -5.42
C GLY A 29 -3.10 -4.15 -6.11
N ILE A 30 -2.68 -2.98 -5.65
CA ILE A 30 -3.14 -1.68 -6.15
C ILE A 30 -2.10 -0.60 -5.91
N ASP A 31 -2.05 0.36 -6.83
CA ASP A 31 -1.24 1.56 -6.69
C ASP A 31 -1.85 2.52 -5.68
N VAL A 32 -1.04 2.92 -4.71
CA VAL A 32 -1.41 3.87 -3.69
C VAL A 32 -0.31 4.89 -3.52
N VAL A 33 -0.71 6.09 -3.12
CA VAL A 33 0.23 7.07 -2.59
C VAL A 33 0.77 6.53 -1.28
N LEU A 34 2.09 6.57 -1.10
CA LEU A 34 2.77 6.13 0.13
C LEU A 34 2.53 7.14 1.27
N THR A 35 1.33 7.11 1.85
CA THR A 35 0.95 7.87 3.05
C THR A 35 1.43 7.16 4.32
N SER A 36 1.36 7.86 5.46
CA SER A 36 1.67 7.27 6.78
C SER A 36 0.82 6.04 7.09
N TYR A 37 -0.41 5.98 6.59
CA TYR A 37 -1.30 4.81 6.72
C TYR A 37 -0.67 3.56 6.08
N TYR A 38 -0.27 3.65 4.81
CA TYR A 38 0.30 2.51 4.09
C TYR A 38 1.67 2.12 4.64
N ARG A 39 2.51 3.09 5.02
CA ARG A 39 3.81 2.81 5.66
C ARG A 39 3.63 1.98 6.93
N ARG A 40 2.69 2.38 7.80
CA ARG A 40 2.39 1.64 9.02
C ARG A 40 1.88 0.24 8.72
N ARG A 41 0.93 0.08 7.78
CA ARG A 41 0.39 -1.24 7.41
C ARG A 41 1.43 -2.18 6.80
N ILE A 42 2.39 -1.63 6.06
CA ILE A 42 3.54 -2.39 5.55
C ILE A 42 4.42 -2.82 6.73
N SER A 43 4.73 -1.91 7.66
CA SER A 43 5.52 -2.19 8.85
C SER A 43 4.87 -3.22 9.79
N ASP A 44 3.54 -3.16 9.94
CA ASP A 44 2.75 -4.10 10.76
C ASP A 44 2.59 -5.47 10.08
N GLY A 45 3.00 -5.61 8.81
CA GLY A 45 2.89 -6.85 8.03
C GLY A 45 1.49 -7.14 7.46
N ASP A 46 0.56 -6.18 7.55
CA ASP A 46 -0.78 -6.29 6.97
C ASP A 46 -0.75 -6.15 5.43
N LEU A 47 0.14 -5.29 4.92
CA LEU A 47 0.36 -5.04 3.50
C LEU A 47 1.78 -5.42 3.09
N ILE A 48 1.91 -5.87 1.85
CA ILE A 48 3.20 -6.16 1.20
C ILE A 48 3.36 -5.17 0.05
N ALA A 49 4.44 -4.38 0.07
CA ALA A 49 4.85 -3.57 -1.06
C ALA A 49 5.47 -4.47 -2.13
N ILE A 50 4.88 -4.46 -3.33
CA ILE A 50 5.35 -5.26 -4.47
C ILE A 50 6.12 -4.43 -5.49
N GLN A 51 5.91 -3.11 -5.55
CA GLN A 51 6.70 -2.23 -6.39
C GLN A 51 6.75 -0.82 -5.82
N SER A 52 7.95 -0.26 -5.68
CA SER A 52 8.14 1.14 -5.30
C SER A 52 8.35 1.97 -6.57
N LEU A 53 7.37 2.78 -6.97
CA LEU A 53 7.55 3.80 -8.01
C LEU A 53 8.14 5.04 -7.34
N GLY A 54 9.44 4.99 -7.06
CA GLY A 54 10.11 6.08 -6.35
C GLY A 54 11.63 6.05 -6.31
N ASP A 55 12.29 5.27 -7.17
CA ASP A 55 13.76 5.29 -7.23
C ASP A 55 14.24 5.34 -8.68
N LYS A 56 14.40 6.57 -9.19
CA LYS A 56 15.39 6.91 -10.21
C LYS A 56 15.79 8.37 -10.10
#